data_AF-A0A5J5LTR6-F1
#
_entry.id   AF-A0A5J5LTR6-F1
#
_cell.length_a   1.000
_cell.length_b   1.000
_cell.length_c   1.000
_cell.angle_alpha   90.00
_cell.angle_beta   90.00
_cell.angle_gamma   90.00
#
_symmetry.space_group_name_H-M   'P 1'
#
loop_
_entity.id
_entity.type
_entity.pdbx_description
1 polymer ?
#
loop_
_entity_poly.entity_id
_entity_poly.type
_entity_poly.pdbx_seq_one_letter_code
_entity_poly.pdbx_strand_id
1 'polypeptide(L)' 'MANPRPEKPSFALVTNGDNLLFVKLRANAHHYALSRIFAPFISREEIYKVLQILKHIAEAIE' A
#
# COMPACT_ATOMS: atom_id res chain seq x y z
N MET A 1 -14.27 -9.69 -2.15
CA MET A 1 -12.92 -10.19 -2.47
C MET A 1 -12.54 -11.20 -1.40
N ALA A 2 -12.24 -12.45 -1.75
CA ALA A 2 -11.79 -13.45 -0.78
C ALA A 2 -10.25 -13.37 -0.68
N ASN A 3 -9.72 -12.97 0.48
CA ASN A 3 -8.29 -13.07 0.74
C ASN A 3 -7.97 -14.56 0.97
N PRO A 4 -7.15 -15.20 0.11
CA PRO A 4 -6.84 -16.63 0.24
C PRO A 4 -5.98 -16.96 1.47
N ARG A 5 -5.42 -15.94 2.15
CA ARG A 5 -4.60 -16.06 3.37
C ARG A 5 -5.06 -15.03 4.43
N PRO A 6 -6.24 -15.22 5.05
CA PRO A 6 -6.82 -14.26 6.01
C PRO A 6 -5.95 -13.99 7.25
N GLU A 7 -5.04 -14.91 7.58
CA GLU A 7 -4.07 -14.82 8.67
C GLU A 7 -2.88 -13.90 8.37
N LYS A 8 -2.68 -13.51 7.10
CA LYS A 8 -1.63 -12.58 6.69
C LYS A 8 -2.23 -11.23 6.26
N PRO A 9 -1.54 -10.10 6.52
CA PRO A 9 -1.98 -8.82 5.99
C PRO A 9 -1.92 -8.86 4.45
N SER A 10 -2.90 -8.23 3.80
CA SER A 10 -2.88 -8.00 2.36
C SER A 10 -2.69 -6.52 2.07
N PHE A 11 -1.91 -6.22 1.04
CA PHE A 11 -1.65 -4.86 0.59
C PHE A 11 -2.30 -4.65 -0.78
N ALA A 12 -2.82 -3.45 -1.00
CA ALA A 12 -3.34 -3.01 -2.28
C ALA A 12 -2.90 -1.58 -2.58
N LEU A 13 -2.89 -1.24 -3.86
CA LEU A 13 -2.61 0.09 -4.37
C LEU A 13 -3.82 0.57 -5.17
N VAL A 14 -4.38 1.71 -4.80
CA VAL A 14 -5.39 2.41 -5.58
C VAL A 14 -4.69 3.57 -6.30
N THR A 15 -4.87 3.65 -7.61
CA THR A 15 -4.23 4.66 -8.45
C THR A 15 -5.15 5.12 -9.57
N ASN A 16 -5.06 6.41 -9.91
CA ASN A 16 -5.66 7.00 -11.11
C ASN A 16 -4.61 7.43 -12.15
N GLY A 17 -3.36 6.99 -11.97
CA GLY A 17 -2.22 7.38 -12.81
C GLY A 17 -1.37 8.49 -12.22
N ASP A 18 -1.96 9.48 -11.55
CA ASP A 18 -1.23 10.61 -10.93
C ASP A 18 -1.09 10.45 -9.41
N ASN A 19 -2.14 9.95 -8.77
CA ASN A 19 -2.22 9.81 -7.32
C ASN A 19 -2.19 8.34 -6.91
N LEU A 20 -1.50 8.06 -5.80
CA LEU A 20 -1.34 6.73 -5.22
C LEU A 20 -1.87 6.72 -3.79
N LEU A 21 -2.69 5.72 -3.47
CA LEU A 21 -3.15 5.42 -2.11
C LEU A 21 -2.83 3.96 -1.77
N PHE A 22 -2.04 3.74 -0.72
CA PHE A 22 -1.76 2.42 -0.21
C PHE A 22 -2.84 1.99 0.79
N VAL A 23 -3.30 0.75 0.64
CA VAL A 23 -4.31 0.14 1.49
C VAL A 23 -3.73 -1.13 2.11
N LYS A 24 -3.86 -1.27 3.43
CA LYS A 24 -3.50 -2.49 4.16
C LYS A 24 -4.74 -3.09 4.81
N LEU A 25 -5.11 -4.29 4.39
CA LEU A 25 -6.06 -5.14 5.11
C LEU A 25 -5.32 -5.84 6.25
N ARG A 26 -5.80 -5.66 7.49
CA ARG A 26 -5.21 -6.32 8.66
C ARG A 26 -5.68 -7.77 8.75
N ALA A 27 -4.79 -8.68 9.14
CA ALA A 27 -5.14 -10.08 9.39
C ALA A 27 -6.22 -10.15 10.48
N ASN A 28 -7.21 -11.03 10.28
CA ASN A 28 -8.33 -11.25 11.22
C ASN A 28 -9.16 -10.01 11.60
N ALA A 29 -9.09 -8.91 10.84
CA ALA A 29 -9.91 -7.73 11.06
C ALA A 29 -10.40 -7.16 9.73
N HIS A 30 -11.70 -6.88 9.63
CA HIS A 30 -12.31 -6.19 8.47
C HIS A 30 -11.96 -4.68 8.41
N HIS A 31 -10.82 -4.29 8.96
CA HIS A 31 -10.37 -2.90 9.01
C HIS A 31 -9.25 -2.65 8.01
N TYR A 32 -9.44 -1.59 7.23
CA TYR A 32 -8.45 -1.08 6.30
C TYR A 32 -7.66 0.05 6.96
N ALA A 33 -6.33 -0.08 6.94
CA ALA A 33 -5.46 1.06 7.17
C ALA A 33 -5.15 1.72 5.83
N LEU A 34 -5.24 3.04 5.79
CA LEU A 34 -4.99 3.85 4.59
C LEU A 34 -3.74 4.70 4.82
N SER A 35 -2.91 4.84 3.79
CA SER A 35 -1.89 5.88 3.79
C SER A 35 -2.51 7.25 3.49
N ARG A 36 -1.70 8.31 3.58
CA ARG A 36 -2.01 9.54 2.84
C ARG A 36 -1.92 9.28 1.33
N ILE A 37 -2.44 10.21 0.53
CA ILE A 37 -2.25 10.20 -0.92
C ILE A 37 -0.84 10.68 -1.25
N PHE A 38 -0.18 9.99 -2.18
CA PHE A 38 1.11 10.40 -2.75
C PHE A 38 0.90 10.85 -4.18
N ALA A 39 1.57 11.93 -4.57
CA ALA A 39 1.55 12.47 -5.93
C ALA A 39 3.00 12.50 -6.46
N PRO A 40 3.50 11.37 -7.01
CA PRO A 40 4.92 11.21 -7.32
C PRO A 40 5.42 12.19 -8.37
N PHE A 41 4.56 12.61 -9.30
CA PHE A 41 4.92 13.54 -10.36
C PHE A 41 5.08 14.99 -9.88
N ILE A 42 4.58 15.31 -8.68
CA ILE A 42 4.68 16.67 -8.10
C ILE A 42 6.01 16.88 -7.39
N SER A 43 6.61 15.84 -6.79
CA SER A 43 7.86 15.96 -6.05
C SER A 43 8.69 14.67 -6.05
N ARG A 44 10.02 14.84 -6.20
CA ARG A 44 10.99 13.73 -6.08
C ARG A 44 10.92 13.04 -4.72
N GLU A 45 10.60 13.77 -3.65
CA GLU A 45 10.45 13.16 -2.31
C GLU A 45 9.27 12.21 -2.23
N GLU A 46 8.18 12.50 -2.94
CA GLU A 46 7.01 11.62 -3.01
C GLU A 46 7.39 10.30 -3.72
N ILE A 47 8.17 10.37 -4.81
CA ILE A 47 8.70 9.18 -5.50
C ILE A 47 9.53 8.33 -4.53
N TYR A 48 10.48 8.94 -3.80
CA TYR A 48 11.31 8.18 -2.87
C TYR A 48 10.50 7.52 -1.75
N LYS A 49 9.51 8.22 -1.20
CA LYS A 49 8.61 7.64 -0.18
C LYS A 49 7.80 6.48 -0.75
N VAL A 50 7.29 6.60 -1.96
CA VAL A 50 6.56 5.50 -2.65
C VAL A 50 7.47 4.28 -2.84
N LEU A 51 8.70 4.47 -3.31
CA LEU A 51 9.66 3.38 -3.49
C LEU A 51 10.03 2.70 -2.16
N GLN A 52 10.20 3.47 -1.09
CA GLN A 52 10.44 2.93 0.26
C GLN A 52 9.27 2.08 0.76
N ILE A 53 8.03 2.54 0.55
CA ILE A 53 6.83 1.77 0.91
C ILE A 53 6.78 0.45 0.13
N LEU A 54 7.03 0.48 -1.18
CA LEU A 54 7.05 -0.73 -2.01
C LEU A 54 8.12 -1.72 -1.54
N LYS A 55 9.30 -1.23 -1.15
CA LYS A 55 10.36 -2.07 -0.55
C LYS A 55 9.89 -2.75 0.74
N HIS A 56 9.28 -2.01 1.66
CA HIS A 56 8.76 -2.58 2.91
C HIS A 56 7.61 -3.56 2.70
N ILE A 57 6.78 -3.36 1.67
CA ILE A 57 5.74 -4.33 1.32
C ILE A 57 6.38 -5.63 0.82
N ALA A 58 7.41 -5.56 -0.03
CA ALA A 58 8.14 -6.73 -0.51
C ALA A 58 8.79 -7.52 0.65
N GLU A 59 9.45 -6.82 1.57
CA GLU A 59 10.05 -7.42 2.78
C GLU A 59 9.00 -8.06 3.72
N ALA A 60 7.74 -7.63 3.67
CA ALA A 60 6.67 -8.15 4.52
C ALA A 60 5.93 -9.36 3.93
N ILE A 61 6.19 -9.70 2.66
CA ILE A 61 5.54 -10.82 1.95
C ILE A 61 6.50 -11.97 1.62
N GLU A 62 7.81 -11.73 1.65
CA GLU A 62 8.87 -12.76 1.68
C GLU A 62 9.02 -13.40 3.07
#